data_AF-A0A117NPP6-F1
#
_entry.id   AF-A0A117NPP6-F1
#
_cell.length_a   1.000
_cell.length_b   1.000
_cell.length_c   1.000
_cell.angle_alpha   90.00
_cell.angle_beta   90.00
_cell.angle_gamma   90.00
#
_symmetry.space_group_name_H-M   'P 1'
#
loop_
_entity.id
_entity.type
_entity.pdbx_description
1 polymer ?
#
loop_
_entity_poly.entity_id
_entity_poly.type
_entity_poly.pdbx_seq_one_letter_code
_entity_poly.pdbx_strand_id
1 'polypeptide(L)'
;MFFIRFIPTFPILHRATFVFRECTHALLLNAIAIGSLYLGPKDSVAKGETLWHLAHTALSTSWQSMITHNGPYDACKGVQLMITALLGQIYGALSKNRAIRTTSQVFHPLGFLWARHCGMYDSEPYSMDNLPSIDAPAAEKEHQWRIWSAREIQQRTLLAYYVLDGLVVQTSSDGASSRHVANPLSLPSSEEAFDASTADEWLAHMHPQKPNQSSFRTIFRSLFPPVGSFRPLEYEFSTFALRVVLEGLHSLISDFDDNELAVGVPSQSDVRRALAQVHETISMSIHFTAAERLEILLRWHTVCLDTMINSAVLSRHVCLRYNIIQHISGGCGIVRPDFDMVKWANSEDARRAVLHAVAIQDIVEQLPRGRAHVVHMPSSLFAAATIYVVLSLAGMATVNLPRNIVWQDALLSRSDLNLGHEDIRPLSGSETKCFVENGNGASSLPLPIGGAVRNLLYELNSMQKLFRCLSSQWGIAHDMEDVIAQWIQLCH
;
A
#
# COMPACT_ATOMS: atom_id res chain seq x y z
N MET A 1 -14.78 17.61 3.79
CA MET A 1 -13.38 17.11 3.81
C MET A 1 -13.26 15.67 3.34
N PHE A 2 -14.02 14.72 3.89
CA PHE A 2 -14.01 13.32 3.47
C PHE A 2 -13.99 13.11 1.94
N PHE A 3 -15.01 13.58 1.21
CA PHE A 3 -15.08 13.45 -0.26
C PHE A 3 -14.03 14.24 -1.06
N ILE A 4 -13.41 15.26 -0.46
CA ILE A 4 -12.50 16.17 -1.18
C ILE A 4 -11.03 15.80 -0.91
N ARG A 5 -10.74 15.18 0.23
CA ARG A 5 -9.37 14.87 0.68
C ARG A 5 -9.09 13.38 0.78
N PHE A 6 -10.03 12.60 1.31
CA PHE A 6 -9.82 11.17 1.55
C PHE A 6 -10.21 10.32 0.34
N ILE A 7 -11.43 10.50 -0.18
CA ILE A 7 -11.94 9.70 -1.31
C ILE A 7 -11.04 9.74 -2.55
N PRO A 8 -10.46 10.89 -2.97
CA PRO A 8 -9.52 10.91 -4.09
C PRO A 8 -8.26 10.05 -3.87
N THR A 9 -7.87 9.81 -2.62
CA THR A 9 -6.73 8.94 -2.28
C THR A 9 -7.15 7.50 -2.02
N PHE A 10 -8.43 7.24 -1.74
CA PHE A 10 -8.94 5.92 -1.41
C PHE A 10 -10.41 5.79 -1.91
N PRO A 11 -10.58 5.52 -3.22
CA PRO A 11 -11.86 5.69 -3.91
C PRO A 11 -12.81 4.51 -3.66
N ILE A 12 -13.46 4.50 -2.49
CA ILE A 12 -14.38 3.44 -2.06
C ILE A 12 -15.86 3.88 -1.97
N LEU A 13 -16.12 5.17 -2.14
CA LEU A 13 -17.45 5.74 -2.19
C LEU A 13 -17.55 6.71 -3.37
N HIS A 14 -18.62 6.58 -4.13
CA HIS A 14 -18.85 7.43 -5.28
C HIS A 14 -19.56 8.72 -4.86
N ARG A 15 -18.91 9.87 -5.06
CA ARG A 15 -19.40 11.16 -4.58
C ARG A 15 -20.71 11.57 -5.26
N ALA A 16 -20.84 11.34 -6.57
CA ALA A 16 -21.97 11.87 -7.34
C ALA A 16 -23.29 11.12 -7.04
N THR A 17 -23.23 9.83 -6.71
CA THR A 17 -24.41 9.03 -6.35
C THR A 17 -24.65 8.93 -4.84
N PHE A 18 -23.81 9.56 -4.00
CA PHE A 18 -23.93 9.48 -2.55
C PHE A 18 -25.14 10.25 -2.02
N VAL A 19 -26.04 9.56 -1.32
CA VAL A 19 -27.22 10.15 -0.67
C VAL A 19 -27.15 9.96 0.84
N PHE A 20 -26.91 11.04 1.58
CA PHE A 20 -26.78 11.02 3.05
C PHE A 20 -27.97 10.33 3.76
N ARG A 21 -29.20 10.57 3.28
CA ARG A 21 -30.42 10.05 3.90
C ARG A 21 -30.59 8.54 3.75
N GLU A 22 -29.88 7.93 2.82
CA GLU A 22 -29.90 6.49 2.55
C GLU A 22 -28.77 5.75 3.28
N CYS A 23 -27.91 6.47 4.00
CA CYS A 23 -26.79 5.90 4.72
C CYS A 23 -27.16 5.54 6.16
N THR A 24 -26.60 4.44 6.66
CA THR A 24 -26.63 4.14 8.09
C THR A 24 -25.89 5.22 8.87
N HIS A 25 -26.39 5.52 10.08
CA HIS A 25 -25.76 6.49 10.97
C HIS A 25 -24.28 6.15 11.23
N ALA A 26 -23.95 4.86 11.42
CA ALA A 26 -22.58 4.44 11.68
C ALA A 26 -21.63 4.73 10.50
N LEU A 27 -22.08 4.54 9.25
CA LEU A 27 -21.31 4.90 8.05
C LEU A 27 -20.97 6.39 8.05
N LEU A 28 -21.98 7.22 8.29
CA LEU A 28 -21.84 8.67 8.33
C LEU A 28 -20.90 9.12 9.44
N LEU A 29 -21.01 8.54 10.63
CA LEU A 29 -20.13 8.83 11.76
C LEU A 29 -18.66 8.53 11.41
N ASN A 30 -18.36 7.38 10.80
CA ASN A 30 -16.99 7.05 10.37
C ASN A 30 -16.48 7.95 9.24
N ALA A 31 -17.33 8.31 8.27
CA ALA A 31 -16.97 9.26 7.23
C ALA A 31 -16.64 10.65 7.81
N ILE A 32 -17.40 11.11 8.80
CA ILE A 32 -17.14 12.36 9.52
C ILE A 32 -15.87 12.24 10.37
N ALA A 33 -15.66 11.11 11.06
CA ALA A 33 -14.45 10.86 11.86
C ALA A 33 -13.18 10.96 11.01
N ILE A 34 -13.12 10.29 9.86
CA ILE A 34 -12.00 10.45 8.91
C ILE A 34 -11.93 11.88 8.39
N GLY A 35 -13.07 12.48 8.03
CA GLY A 35 -13.12 13.86 7.57
C GLY A 35 -12.56 14.87 8.57
N SER A 36 -12.66 14.57 9.87
CA SER A 36 -12.17 15.42 10.95
C SER A 36 -10.64 15.50 11.00
N LEU A 37 -9.93 14.47 10.53
CA LEU A 37 -8.46 14.42 10.44
C LEU A 37 -7.90 15.46 9.47
N TYR A 38 -8.73 15.98 8.57
CA TYR A 38 -8.36 17.00 7.58
C TYR A 38 -8.81 18.41 8.00
N LEU A 39 -9.33 18.56 9.21
CA LEU A 39 -9.74 19.86 9.74
C LEU A 39 -8.61 20.44 10.60
N GLY A 40 -8.27 21.72 10.38
CA GLY A 40 -7.22 22.42 11.13
C GLY A 40 -7.48 22.72 12.63
N PRO A 41 -8.72 22.80 13.15
CA PRO A 41 -8.95 23.05 14.58
C PRO A 41 -8.41 21.93 15.49
N LYS A 42 -7.84 22.31 16.63
CA LYS A 42 -7.18 21.40 17.58
C LYS A 42 -8.09 20.29 18.14
N ASP A 43 -9.38 20.58 18.30
CA ASP A 43 -10.33 19.61 18.88
C ASP A 43 -10.96 18.66 17.85
N SER A 44 -10.68 18.83 16.55
CA SER A 44 -11.30 18.02 15.50
C SER A 44 -10.96 16.55 15.63
N VAL A 45 -9.70 16.22 15.99
CA VAL A 45 -9.27 14.82 16.18
C VAL A 45 -9.99 14.18 17.36
N ALA A 46 -10.08 14.84 18.51
CA ALA A 46 -10.78 14.32 19.68
C ALA A 46 -12.29 14.11 19.42
N LYS A 47 -12.91 15.02 18.65
CA LYS A 47 -14.29 14.84 18.17
C LYS A 47 -14.38 13.64 17.21
N GLY A 48 -13.44 13.50 16.29
CA GLY A 48 -13.34 12.35 15.39
C GLY A 48 -13.27 11.02 16.14
N GLU A 49 -12.45 10.94 17.19
CA GLU A 49 -12.33 9.75 18.04
C GLU A 49 -13.65 9.43 18.75
N THR A 50 -14.36 10.45 19.24
CA THR A 50 -15.69 10.26 19.85
C THR A 50 -16.69 9.69 18.84
N LEU A 51 -16.70 10.21 17.61
CA LEU A 51 -17.57 9.71 16.53
C LEU A 51 -17.19 8.28 16.12
N TRP A 52 -15.90 7.98 16.06
CA TRP A 52 -15.41 6.63 15.81
C TRP A 52 -15.89 5.65 16.88
N HIS A 53 -15.81 6.01 18.17
CA HIS A 53 -16.30 5.17 19.25
C HIS A 53 -17.80 4.89 19.12
N LEU A 54 -18.61 5.91 18.81
CA LEU A 54 -20.04 5.73 18.57
C LEU A 54 -20.32 4.78 17.39
N ALA A 55 -19.61 4.96 16.27
CA ALA A 55 -19.75 4.11 15.10
C ALA A 55 -19.31 2.66 15.39
N HIS A 56 -18.18 2.49 16.08
CA HIS A 56 -17.64 1.19 16.45
C HIS A 56 -18.54 0.47 17.47
N THR A 57 -19.12 1.18 18.45
CA THR A 57 -20.13 0.62 19.35
C THR A 57 -21.33 0.13 18.55
N ALA A 58 -21.87 0.96 17.65
CA ALA A 58 -23.01 0.57 16.81
C ALA A 58 -22.70 -0.68 15.95
N LEU A 59 -21.51 -0.74 15.35
CA LEU A 59 -21.05 -1.95 14.64
C LEU A 59 -21.02 -3.17 15.58
N SER A 60 -20.36 -3.05 16.73
CA SER A 60 -20.17 -4.17 17.65
C SER A 60 -21.48 -4.67 18.28
N THR A 61 -22.46 -3.80 18.52
CA THR A 61 -23.73 -4.16 19.16
C THR A 61 -24.87 -4.44 18.18
N SER A 62 -24.75 -4.02 16.92
CA SER A 62 -25.87 -4.05 15.97
C SER A 62 -25.50 -4.52 14.57
N TRP A 63 -24.32 -5.15 14.38
CA TRP A 63 -23.93 -5.72 13.09
C TRP A 63 -24.96 -6.71 12.53
N GLN A 64 -25.66 -7.49 13.38
CA GLN A 64 -26.68 -8.44 12.93
C GLN A 64 -27.87 -7.76 12.25
N SER A 65 -28.19 -6.52 12.62
CA SER A 65 -29.19 -5.73 11.91
C SER A 65 -28.60 -5.12 10.65
N MET A 66 -27.41 -4.52 10.75
CA MET A 66 -26.73 -3.87 9.63
C MET A 66 -26.41 -4.83 8.47
N ILE A 67 -26.12 -6.10 8.76
CA ILE A 67 -25.82 -7.11 7.74
C ILE A 67 -27.04 -7.42 6.85
N THR A 68 -28.25 -7.13 7.34
CA THR A 68 -29.49 -7.32 6.57
C THR A 68 -29.85 -6.12 5.70
N HIS A 69 -29.20 -4.98 5.92
CA HIS A 69 -29.45 -3.75 5.17
C HIS A 69 -29.14 -3.95 3.69
N ASN A 70 -30.04 -3.49 2.82
CA ASN A 70 -29.84 -3.48 1.38
C ASN A 70 -30.21 -2.10 0.84
N GLY A 71 -29.27 -1.42 0.19
CA GLY A 71 -29.54 -0.18 -0.53
C GLY A 71 -30.45 -0.41 -1.75
N PRO A 72 -31.03 0.66 -2.31
CA PRO A 72 -31.97 0.56 -3.44
C PRO A 72 -31.35 -0.02 -4.71
N TYR A 73 -30.02 0.10 -4.88
CA TYR A 73 -29.28 -0.37 -6.06
C TYR A 73 -28.26 -1.47 -5.71
N ASP A 74 -28.20 -1.90 -4.44
CA ASP A 74 -27.20 -2.86 -3.97
C ASP A 74 -27.47 -4.26 -4.56
N ALA A 75 -26.39 -4.96 -4.89
CA ALA A 75 -26.43 -6.35 -5.35
C ALA A 75 -26.84 -7.34 -4.28
N CYS A 76 -26.44 -7.04 -3.05
CA CYS A 76 -26.42 -7.94 -1.93
C CYS A 76 -26.49 -7.13 -0.64
N LYS A 77 -26.86 -7.80 0.45
CA LYS A 77 -27.04 -7.15 1.74
C LYS A 77 -25.70 -6.81 2.39
N GLY A 78 -25.69 -5.88 3.32
CA GLY A 78 -24.55 -5.58 4.18
C GLY A 78 -23.43 -4.75 3.53
N VAL A 79 -23.63 -4.21 2.32
CA VAL A 79 -22.65 -3.31 1.66
C VAL A 79 -22.27 -2.15 2.58
N GLN A 80 -23.27 -1.49 3.18
CA GLN A 80 -23.02 -0.40 4.11
C GLN A 80 -22.34 -0.85 5.42
N LEU A 81 -22.62 -2.06 5.92
CA LEU A 81 -21.88 -2.63 7.07
C LEU A 81 -20.39 -2.72 6.73
N MET A 82 -20.07 -3.27 5.56
CA MET A 82 -18.71 -3.43 5.11
C MET A 82 -17.96 -2.11 4.92
N ILE A 83 -18.59 -1.12 4.29
CA ILE A 83 -18.02 0.23 4.13
C ILE A 83 -17.80 0.88 5.50
N THR A 84 -18.80 0.78 6.39
CA THR A 84 -18.70 1.34 7.75
C THR A 84 -17.53 0.74 8.50
N ALA A 85 -17.41 -0.59 8.50
CA ALA A 85 -16.32 -1.29 9.14
C ALA A 85 -14.97 -0.89 8.51
N LEU A 86 -14.84 -0.88 7.19
CA LEU A 86 -13.62 -0.50 6.47
C LEU A 86 -13.13 0.90 6.86
N LEU A 87 -14.02 1.89 6.84
CA LEU A 87 -13.69 3.26 7.26
C LEU A 87 -13.26 3.31 8.74
N GLY A 88 -13.97 2.59 9.61
CA GLY A 88 -13.61 2.48 11.02
C GLY A 88 -12.23 1.84 11.22
N GLN A 89 -11.90 0.81 10.44
CA GLN A 89 -10.59 0.16 10.50
C GLN A 89 -9.47 1.07 9.97
N ILE A 90 -9.66 1.79 8.87
CA ILE A 90 -8.66 2.74 8.35
C ILE A 90 -8.38 3.85 9.36
N TYR A 91 -9.44 4.45 9.93
CA TYR A 91 -9.30 5.43 11.00
C TYR A 91 -8.53 4.82 12.18
N GLY A 92 -8.90 3.60 12.56
CA GLY A 92 -8.35 2.94 13.73
C GLY A 92 -6.88 2.59 13.57
N ALA A 93 -6.48 1.97 12.47
CA ALA A 93 -5.11 1.58 12.16
C ALA A 93 -4.13 2.77 12.19
N LEU A 94 -4.59 3.95 11.77
CA LEU A 94 -3.76 5.17 11.69
C LEU A 94 -3.95 6.11 12.88
N SER A 95 -4.71 5.70 13.91
CA SER A 95 -5.02 6.53 15.08
C SER A 95 -3.80 6.76 15.98
N LYS A 96 -3.78 7.88 16.71
CA LYS A 96 -2.84 8.11 17.82
C LYS A 96 -3.19 7.26 19.04
N ASN A 97 -4.48 6.94 19.21
CA ASN A 97 -4.96 6.16 20.34
C ASN A 97 -4.63 4.68 20.14
N ARG A 98 -3.75 4.17 21.01
CA ARG A 98 -3.28 2.79 21.00
C ARG A 98 -4.40 1.76 21.15
N ALA A 99 -5.37 2.03 22.02
CA ALA A 99 -6.49 1.11 22.21
C ALA A 99 -7.32 1.00 20.93
N ILE A 100 -7.57 2.12 20.26
CA ILE A 100 -8.25 2.15 18.96
C ILE A 100 -7.45 1.37 17.90
N ARG A 101 -6.12 1.56 17.83
CA ARG A 101 -5.25 0.79 16.91
C ARG A 101 -5.35 -0.70 17.16
N THR A 102 -5.21 -1.14 18.42
CA THR A 102 -5.32 -2.55 18.80
C THR A 102 -6.71 -3.11 18.48
N THR A 103 -7.79 -2.36 18.76
CA THR A 103 -9.15 -2.77 18.37
C THR A 103 -9.25 -2.96 16.85
N SER A 104 -8.64 -2.07 16.07
CA SER A 104 -8.63 -2.22 14.61
C SER A 104 -7.88 -3.48 14.16
N GLN A 105 -6.69 -3.70 14.70
CA GLN A 105 -5.90 -4.91 14.44
C GLN A 105 -6.65 -6.20 14.80
N VAL A 106 -7.45 -6.22 15.86
CA VAL A 106 -8.21 -7.43 16.24
C VAL A 106 -9.44 -7.64 15.36
N PHE A 107 -10.11 -6.56 14.93
CA PHE A 107 -11.39 -6.64 14.21
C PHE A 107 -11.25 -6.71 12.69
N HIS A 108 -10.10 -6.38 12.10
CA HIS A 108 -9.93 -6.37 10.64
C HIS A 108 -10.32 -7.68 9.92
N PRO A 109 -10.10 -8.91 10.46
CA PRO A 109 -10.45 -10.14 9.75
C PRO A 109 -11.97 -10.31 9.58
N LEU A 110 -12.76 -9.68 10.47
CA LEU A 110 -14.24 -9.76 10.44
C LEU A 110 -14.81 -9.17 9.16
N GLY A 111 -14.13 -8.20 8.53
CA GLY A 111 -14.56 -7.63 7.25
C GLY A 111 -14.68 -8.69 6.15
N PHE A 112 -13.67 -9.55 6.02
CA PHE A 112 -13.67 -10.67 5.08
C PHE A 112 -14.75 -11.72 5.43
N LEU A 113 -15.02 -11.93 6.72
CA LEU A 113 -16.07 -12.85 7.16
C LEU A 113 -17.46 -12.33 6.78
N TRP A 114 -17.75 -11.06 7.09
CA TRP A 114 -19.02 -10.43 6.73
C TRP A 114 -19.22 -10.38 5.20
N ALA A 115 -18.17 -10.09 4.44
CA ALA A 115 -18.20 -10.13 2.98
C ALA A 115 -18.70 -11.47 2.42
N ARG A 116 -18.14 -12.57 2.93
CA ARG A 116 -18.55 -13.93 2.55
C ARG A 116 -19.96 -14.24 3.02
N HIS A 117 -20.31 -13.87 4.24
CA HIS A 117 -21.65 -14.09 4.79
C HIS A 117 -22.74 -13.38 3.99
N CYS A 118 -22.43 -12.20 3.44
CA CYS A 118 -23.34 -11.44 2.60
C CYS A 118 -23.40 -11.91 1.14
N GLY A 119 -22.59 -12.89 0.73
CA GLY A 119 -22.49 -13.31 -0.67
C GLY A 119 -21.88 -12.25 -1.60
N MET A 120 -21.05 -11.34 -1.06
CA MET A 120 -20.51 -10.24 -1.87
C MET A 120 -19.51 -10.71 -2.93
N TYR A 121 -18.82 -11.81 -2.68
CA TYR A 121 -17.91 -12.46 -3.64
C TYR A 121 -18.67 -13.23 -4.74
N ASP A 122 -19.93 -13.58 -4.49
CA ASP A 122 -20.78 -14.34 -5.41
C ASP A 122 -21.69 -13.42 -6.24
N SER A 123 -21.66 -12.12 -5.95
CA SER A 123 -22.46 -11.13 -6.68
C SER A 123 -21.92 -10.94 -8.10
N GLU A 124 -22.79 -11.07 -9.10
CA GLU A 124 -22.40 -10.84 -10.48
C GLU A 124 -21.95 -9.38 -10.72
N PRO A 125 -20.87 -9.17 -11.49
CA PRO A 125 -20.47 -7.84 -11.96
C PRO A 125 -21.58 -7.17 -12.78
N TYR A 126 -21.46 -5.85 -12.97
CA TYR A 126 -22.35 -5.14 -13.89
C TYR A 126 -22.20 -5.68 -15.32
N SER A 127 -23.31 -6.07 -15.95
CA SER A 127 -23.29 -6.58 -17.33
C SER A 127 -23.16 -5.42 -18.32
N MET A 128 -22.18 -5.53 -19.22
CA MET A 128 -22.02 -4.58 -20.33
C MET A 128 -23.19 -4.61 -21.31
N ASP A 129 -23.98 -5.70 -21.33
CA ASP A 129 -25.20 -5.77 -22.14
C ASP A 129 -26.30 -4.83 -21.62
N ASN A 130 -26.21 -4.41 -20.36
CA ASN A 130 -27.13 -3.43 -19.75
C ASN A 130 -26.67 -1.98 -19.98
N LEU A 131 -25.53 -1.76 -20.67
CA LEU A 131 -25.02 -0.43 -20.93
C LEU A 131 -25.99 0.32 -21.86
N PRO A 132 -26.56 1.47 -21.44
CA PRO A 132 -27.50 2.21 -22.28
C PRO A 132 -26.88 2.69 -23.59
N SER A 133 -27.71 2.86 -24.62
CA SER A 133 -27.29 3.60 -25.82
C SER A 133 -26.99 5.07 -25.48
N ILE A 134 -26.10 5.70 -26.26
CA ILE A 134 -25.81 7.14 -26.17
C ILE A 134 -27.09 7.97 -26.34
N ASP A 135 -28.05 7.51 -27.13
CA ASP A 135 -29.33 8.20 -27.37
C ASP A 135 -30.45 7.77 -26.40
N ALA A 136 -30.15 6.94 -25.40
CA ALA A 136 -31.15 6.49 -24.43
C ALA A 136 -31.72 7.64 -23.58
N PRO A 137 -32.97 7.54 -23.10
CA PRO A 137 -33.55 8.54 -22.20
C PRO A 137 -32.70 8.77 -20.95
N ALA A 138 -32.63 10.02 -20.49
CA ALA A 138 -31.82 10.40 -19.31
C ALA A 138 -32.16 9.58 -18.04
N ALA A 139 -33.44 9.24 -17.85
CA ALA A 139 -33.88 8.44 -16.70
C ALA A 139 -33.34 7.00 -16.74
N GLU A 140 -33.20 6.41 -17.93
CA GLU A 140 -32.62 5.08 -18.11
C GLU A 140 -31.11 5.10 -17.84
N LYS A 141 -30.41 6.09 -18.40
CA LYS A 141 -28.99 6.32 -18.15
C LYS A 141 -28.69 6.48 -16.66
N GLU A 142 -29.44 7.34 -15.98
CA GLU A 142 -29.31 7.57 -14.54
C GLU A 142 -29.55 6.30 -13.73
N HIS A 143 -30.57 5.51 -14.10
CA HIS A 143 -30.87 4.26 -13.42
C HIS A 143 -29.72 3.24 -13.54
N GLN A 144 -29.22 3.03 -14.76
CA GLN A 144 -28.11 2.11 -15.01
C GLN A 144 -26.80 2.58 -14.38
N TRP A 145 -26.53 3.89 -14.41
CA TRP A 145 -25.35 4.46 -13.75
C TRP A 145 -25.37 4.25 -12.24
N ARG A 146 -26.54 4.36 -11.59
CA ARG A 146 -26.68 4.08 -10.14
C ARG A 146 -26.49 2.61 -9.81
N ILE A 147 -27.03 1.71 -10.62
CA ILE A 147 -26.79 0.26 -10.48
C ILE A 147 -25.31 -0.04 -10.62
N TRP A 148 -24.67 0.43 -11.69
CA TRP A 148 -23.25 0.25 -11.91
C TRP A 148 -22.41 0.83 -10.75
N SER A 149 -22.72 2.05 -10.31
CA SER A 149 -22.01 2.71 -9.21
C SER A 149 -22.09 1.91 -7.92
N ALA A 150 -23.25 1.33 -7.60
CA ALA A 150 -23.42 0.49 -6.42
C ALA A 150 -22.58 -0.80 -6.51
N ARG A 151 -22.51 -1.42 -7.69
CA ARG A 151 -21.66 -2.60 -7.97
C ARG A 151 -20.18 -2.27 -7.84
N GLU A 152 -19.76 -1.15 -8.42
CA GLU A 152 -18.38 -0.69 -8.39
C GLU A 152 -17.95 -0.30 -6.96
N ILE A 153 -18.82 0.35 -6.17
CA ILE A 153 -18.60 0.62 -4.74
C ILE A 153 -18.40 -0.68 -3.96
N GLN A 154 -19.25 -1.69 -4.17
CA GLN A 154 -19.12 -3.00 -3.52
C GLN A 154 -17.77 -3.64 -3.87
N GLN A 155 -17.41 -3.70 -5.15
CA GLN A 155 -16.15 -4.28 -5.61
C GLN A 155 -14.94 -3.54 -5.04
N ARG A 156 -14.93 -2.20 -5.13
CA ARG A 156 -13.86 -1.36 -4.58
C ARG A 156 -13.74 -1.48 -3.07
N THR A 157 -14.87 -1.66 -2.36
CA THR A 157 -14.87 -1.94 -0.91
C THR A 157 -14.19 -3.27 -0.60
N LEU A 158 -14.49 -4.35 -1.32
CA LEU A 158 -13.83 -5.64 -1.12
C LEU A 158 -12.33 -5.57 -1.42
N LEU A 159 -11.95 -4.92 -2.52
CA LEU A 159 -10.56 -4.70 -2.90
C LEU A 159 -9.82 -3.84 -1.87
N ALA A 160 -10.48 -2.84 -1.31
CA ALA A 160 -9.94 -2.02 -0.23
C ALA A 160 -9.66 -2.81 1.06
N TYR A 161 -10.42 -3.88 1.35
CA TYR A 161 -10.08 -4.76 2.46
C TYR A 161 -8.76 -5.49 2.26
N TYR A 162 -8.42 -5.88 1.03
CA TYR A 162 -7.08 -6.42 0.74
C TYR A 162 -6.00 -5.35 0.97
N VAL A 163 -6.25 -4.10 0.59
CA VAL A 163 -5.29 -3.01 0.86
C VAL A 163 -5.13 -2.73 2.34
N LEU A 164 -6.23 -2.70 3.10
CA LEU A 164 -6.21 -2.53 4.54
C LEU A 164 -5.51 -3.70 5.25
N ASP A 165 -5.74 -4.93 4.80
CA ASP A 165 -5.13 -6.14 5.38
C ASP A 165 -3.60 -6.04 5.32
N GLY A 166 -3.05 -5.68 4.15
CA GLY A 166 -1.60 -5.44 4.00
C GLY A 166 -1.07 -4.29 4.86
N LEU A 167 -1.83 -3.18 4.97
CA LEU A 167 -1.47 -2.06 5.87
C LEU A 167 -1.41 -2.50 7.34
N VAL A 168 -2.38 -3.31 7.78
CA VAL A 168 -2.46 -3.80 9.17
C VAL A 168 -1.34 -4.80 9.46
N VAL A 169 -1.07 -5.74 8.55
CA VAL A 169 0.01 -6.75 8.67
C VAL A 169 1.38 -6.10 8.89
N GLN A 170 1.67 -4.95 8.27
CA GLN A 170 2.94 -4.23 8.49
C GLN A 170 3.14 -3.76 9.94
N THR A 171 2.06 -3.64 10.71
CA THR A 171 2.05 -3.16 12.09
C THR A 171 1.62 -4.24 13.09
N SER A 172 1.33 -5.46 12.64
CA SER A 172 0.99 -6.61 13.48
C SER A 172 2.08 -7.67 13.42
N SER A 173 2.00 -8.67 14.31
CA SER A 173 2.82 -9.88 14.24
C SER A 173 2.19 -10.98 13.39
N ASP A 174 0.97 -10.76 12.92
CA ASP A 174 0.11 -11.79 12.35
C ASP A 174 0.17 -11.72 10.83
N GLY A 175 0.02 -12.87 10.17
CA GLY A 175 -0.06 -12.94 8.72
C GLY A 175 -1.36 -12.32 8.18
N ALA A 176 -1.44 -12.24 6.85
CA ALA A 176 -2.63 -11.74 6.15
C ALA A 176 -3.90 -12.52 6.52
N SER A 177 -5.02 -11.82 6.72
CA SER A 177 -6.32 -12.44 7.07
C SER A 177 -6.99 -13.14 5.89
N SER A 178 -6.50 -12.91 4.68
CA SER A 178 -7.01 -13.52 3.45
C SER A 178 -5.87 -13.91 2.53
N ARG A 179 -6.12 -14.87 1.62
CA ARG A 179 -5.15 -15.23 0.58
C ARG A 179 -5.24 -14.24 -0.58
N HIS A 180 -4.40 -13.21 -0.57
CA HIS A 180 -4.42 -12.13 -1.57
C HIS A 180 -4.28 -12.63 -3.00
N VAL A 181 -3.34 -13.57 -3.23
CA VAL A 181 -3.09 -14.13 -4.57
C VAL A 181 -4.22 -15.02 -5.10
N ALA A 182 -5.13 -15.45 -4.22
CA ALA A 182 -6.32 -16.22 -4.59
C ALA A 182 -7.57 -15.33 -4.79
N ASN A 183 -7.41 -14.00 -4.79
CA ASN A 183 -8.50 -13.04 -4.92
C ASN A 183 -9.32 -13.29 -6.22
N PRO A 184 -10.61 -13.66 -6.11
CA PRO A 184 -11.43 -13.98 -7.26
C PRO A 184 -12.01 -12.76 -7.98
N LEU A 185 -11.88 -11.56 -7.39
CA LEU A 185 -12.49 -10.34 -7.92
C LEU A 185 -11.84 -9.91 -9.23
N SER A 186 -12.61 -9.27 -10.11
CA SER A 186 -12.15 -8.62 -11.33
C SER A 186 -11.42 -7.32 -11.05
N LEU A 187 -10.73 -6.80 -12.08
CA LEU A 187 -10.24 -5.44 -12.06
C LEU A 187 -11.40 -4.44 -11.85
N PRO A 188 -11.22 -3.41 -11.00
CA PRO A 188 -12.17 -2.31 -10.90
C PRO A 188 -12.16 -1.48 -12.19
N SER A 189 -13.23 -0.72 -12.42
CA SER A 189 -13.34 0.20 -13.54
C SER A 189 -12.30 1.34 -13.44
N SER A 190 -12.07 2.06 -14.55
CA SER A 190 -11.14 3.20 -14.57
C SER A 190 -11.54 4.29 -13.57
N GLU A 191 -10.58 5.13 -13.15
CA GLU A 191 -10.91 6.21 -12.21
C GLU A 191 -11.79 7.27 -12.87
N GLU A 192 -11.66 7.51 -14.17
CA GLU A 192 -12.50 8.45 -14.93
C GLU A 192 -13.95 8.01 -14.97
N ALA A 193 -14.20 6.71 -15.17
CA ALA A 193 -15.56 6.18 -15.12
C ALA A 193 -16.14 6.28 -13.70
N PHE A 194 -15.32 6.03 -12.67
CA PHE A 194 -15.75 6.08 -11.27
C PHE A 194 -15.91 7.48 -10.71
N ASP A 195 -15.14 8.46 -11.19
CA ASP A 195 -15.22 9.85 -10.74
C ASP A 195 -16.19 10.69 -11.59
N ALA A 196 -16.81 10.09 -12.61
CA ALA A 196 -17.82 10.72 -13.46
C ALA A 196 -18.90 11.40 -12.61
N SER A 197 -19.26 12.64 -12.94
CA SER A 197 -20.21 13.43 -12.16
C SER A 197 -21.64 13.30 -12.64
N THR A 198 -21.84 12.70 -13.82
CA THR A 198 -23.14 12.48 -14.46
C THR A 198 -23.17 11.13 -15.18
N ALA A 199 -24.37 10.61 -15.44
CA ALA A 199 -24.57 9.39 -16.19
C ALA A 199 -24.02 9.47 -17.64
N ASP A 200 -24.08 10.65 -18.28
CA ASP A 200 -23.55 10.84 -19.63
C ASP A 200 -22.01 10.82 -19.65
N GLU A 201 -21.35 11.44 -18.67
CA GLU A 201 -19.89 11.36 -18.52
C GLU A 201 -19.43 9.92 -18.28
N TRP A 202 -20.11 9.22 -17.36
CA TRP A 202 -19.86 7.80 -17.11
C TRP A 202 -20.00 6.97 -18.39
N LEU A 203 -21.09 7.17 -19.14
CA LEU A 203 -21.36 6.43 -20.37
C LEU A 203 -20.28 6.66 -21.44
N ALA A 204 -19.79 7.90 -21.55
CA ALA A 204 -18.71 8.27 -22.46
C ALA A 204 -17.39 7.57 -22.12
N HIS A 205 -17.13 7.30 -20.84
CA HIS A 205 -15.96 6.54 -20.40
C HIS A 205 -16.12 5.02 -20.54
N MET A 206 -17.35 4.50 -20.42
CA MET A 206 -17.61 3.06 -20.52
C MET A 206 -17.62 2.51 -21.95
N HIS A 207 -18.13 3.28 -22.94
CA HIS A 207 -18.23 2.84 -24.34
C HIS A 207 -16.90 2.43 -25.00
N PRO A 208 -15.79 3.16 -24.79
CA PRO A 208 -14.50 2.80 -25.38
C PRO A 208 -13.84 1.58 -24.73
N GLN A 209 -14.28 1.17 -23.54
CA GLN A 209 -13.60 0.14 -22.75
C GLN A 209 -13.87 -1.25 -23.32
N LYS A 210 -12.79 -2.02 -23.50
CA LYS A 210 -12.93 -3.46 -23.73
C LYS A 210 -13.24 -4.12 -22.39
N PRO A 211 -14.17 -5.09 -22.34
CA PRO A 211 -14.47 -5.81 -21.11
C PRO A 211 -13.24 -6.63 -20.69
N ASN A 212 -12.48 -6.13 -19.70
CA ASN A 212 -11.40 -6.89 -19.09
C ASN A 212 -11.94 -7.66 -17.89
N GLN A 213 -12.37 -8.89 -18.12
CA GLN A 213 -12.96 -9.76 -17.10
C GLN A 213 -11.91 -10.51 -16.26
N SER A 214 -10.64 -10.09 -16.33
CA SER A 214 -9.55 -10.79 -15.67
C SER A 214 -9.64 -10.63 -14.16
N SER A 215 -9.74 -11.76 -13.46
CA SER A 215 -9.67 -11.78 -11.99
C SER A 215 -8.23 -11.57 -11.48
N PHE A 216 -8.07 -10.99 -10.29
CA PHE A 216 -6.76 -10.81 -9.64
C PHE A 216 -5.96 -12.11 -9.55
N ARG A 217 -6.59 -13.25 -9.21
CA ARG A 217 -5.93 -14.58 -9.24
C ARG A 217 -5.33 -14.94 -10.61
N THR A 218 -5.92 -14.49 -11.72
CA THR A 218 -5.38 -14.71 -13.08
C THR A 218 -4.18 -13.79 -13.32
N ILE A 219 -4.29 -12.55 -12.88
CA ILE A 219 -3.20 -11.56 -12.97
C ILE A 219 -1.97 -12.02 -12.17
N PHE A 220 -2.18 -12.49 -10.94
CA PHE A 220 -1.09 -13.06 -10.14
C PHE A 220 -0.45 -14.26 -10.83
N ARG A 221 -1.23 -15.17 -11.43
CA ARG A 221 -0.65 -16.27 -12.22
C ARG A 221 0.20 -15.77 -13.39
N SER A 222 -0.21 -14.71 -14.08
CA SER A 222 0.58 -14.14 -15.17
C SER A 222 1.85 -13.44 -14.73
N LEU A 223 1.93 -12.96 -13.48
CA LEU A 223 3.13 -12.37 -12.90
C LEU A 223 4.24 -13.41 -12.61
N PHE A 224 3.87 -14.70 -12.55
CA PHE A 224 4.78 -15.82 -12.31
C PHE A 224 4.82 -16.76 -13.53
N PRO A 225 5.30 -16.30 -14.70
CA PRO A 225 5.37 -17.13 -15.89
C PRO A 225 6.39 -18.26 -15.71
N PRO A 226 6.25 -19.38 -16.45
CA PRO A 226 7.27 -20.42 -16.50
C PRO A 226 8.64 -19.84 -16.90
N VAL A 227 9.70 -20.43 -16.34
CA VAL A 227 11.09 -20.00 -16.55
C VAL A 227 11.39 -19.80 -18.05
N GLY A 228 11.88 -18.60 -18.41
CA GLY A 228 12.24 -18.24 -19.79
C GLY A 228 11.18 -17.47 -20.58
N SER A 229 9.98 -17.26 -20.02
CA SER A 229 8.93 -16.45 -20.65
C SER A 229 8.76 -15.11 -19.93
N PHE A 230 9.41 -14.05 -20.42
CA PHE A 230 9.05 -12.68 -20.03
C PHE A 230 8.01 -12.16 -21.00
N ARG A 231 6.76 -12.01 -20.55
CA ARG A 231 5.72 -11.32 -21.30
C ARG A 231 5.27 -10.10 -20.51
N PRO A 232 5.15 -8.92 -21.14
CA PRO A 232 4.52 -7.77 -20.54
C PRO A 232 3.10 -8.10 -20.09
N LEU A 233 2.64 -7.46 -19.02
CA LEU A 233 1.26 -7.54 -18.57
C LEU A 233 0.38 -6.76 -19.55
N GLU A 234 -0.39 -7.45 -20.38
CA GLU A 234 -1.36 -6.85 -21.31
C GLU A 234 -2.69 -6.50 -20.60
N TYR A 235 -2.62 -5.88 -19.42
CA TYR A 235 -3.80 -5.42 -18.69
C TYR A 235 -3.78 -3.90 -18.51
N GLU A 236 -4.92 -3.28 -18.74
CA GLU A 236 -5.15 -1.88 -18.37
C GLU A 236 -5.46 -1.81 -16.86
N PHE A 237 -4.47 -1.39 -16.08
CA PHE A 237 -4.64 -1.25 -14.63
C PHE A 237 -5.07 0.16 -14.25
N SER A 238 -6.08 0.27 -13.40
CA SER A 238 -6.31 1.48 -12.63
C SER A 238 -5.27 1.62 -11.50
N THR A 239 -5.16 2.83 -10.96
CA THR A 239 -4.26 3.11 -9.84
C THR A 239 -4.65 2.30 -8.60
N PHE A 240 -5.95 2.15 -8.36
CA PHE A 240 -6.47 1.34 -7.27
C PHE A 240 -6.19 -0.16 -7.46
N ALA A 241 -6.27 -0.67 -8.70
CA ALA A 241 -5.95 -2.06 -8.99
C ALA A 241 -4.48 -2.40 -8.71
N LEU A 242 -3.55 -1.52 -9.09
CA LEU A 242 -2.12 -1.72 -8.82
C LEU A 242 -1.81 -1.77 -7.33
N ARG A 243 -2.54 -1.01 -6.50
CA ARG A 243 -2.40 -1.11 -5.04
C ARG A 243 -2.75 -2.52 -4.57
N VAL A 244 -3.86 -3.10 -5.03
CA VAL A 244 -4.22 -4.49 -4.68
C VAL A 244 -3.17 -5.49 -5.16
N VAL A 245 -2.59 -5.31 -6.37
CA VAL A 245 -1.50 -6.17 -6.86
C VAL A 245 -0.28 -6.10 -5.93
N LEU A 246 0.13 -4.88 -5.54
CA LEU A 246 1.28 -4.69 -4.66
C LEU A 246 1.08 -5.32 -3.28
N GLU A 247 -0.14 -5.27 -2.74
CA GLU A 247 -0.46 -5.89 -1.45
C GLU A 247 -0.45 -7.42 -1.53
N GLY A 248 -0.89 -7.99 -2.65
CA GLY A 248 -0.75 -9.43 -2.86
C GLY A 248 0.70 -9.88 -3.09
N LEU A 249 1.55 -9.05 -3.69
CA LEU A 249 2.99 -9.34 -3.74
C LEU A 249 3.64 -9.19 -2.35
N HIS A 250 3.21 -8.22 -1.55
CA HIS A 250 3.68 -8.03 -0.18
C HIS A 250 3.28 -9.18 0.75
N SER A 251 2.06 -9.71 0.60
CA SER A 251 1.62 -10.87 1.39
C SER A 251 2.50 -12.09 1.12
N LEU A 252 2.93 -12.31 -0.14
CA LEU A 252 3.85 -13.40 -0.48
C LEU A 252 5.23 -13.25 0.16
N ILE A 253 5.72 -12.01 0.30
CA ILE A 253 6.98 -11.72 1.01
C ILE A 253 6.82 -12.03 2.50
N SER A 254 5.67 -11.68 3.06
CA SER A 254 5.38 -11.88 4.49
C SER A 254 5.22 -13.35 4.87
N ASP A 255 4.79 -14.20 3.93
CA ASP A 255 4.68 -15.65 4.10
C ASP A 255 6.03 -16.39 3.96
N PHE A 256 7.11 -15.68 3.63
CA PHE A 256 8.44 -16.28 3.50
C PHE A 256 9.04 -16.56 4.90
N ASP A 257 9.11 -17.84 5.28
CA ASP A 257 9.94 -18.30 6.39
C ASP A 257 11.31 -18.71 5.84
N ASP A 258 12.38 -18.17 6.44
CA ASP A 258 13.75 -18.48 6.05
C ASP A 258 14.11 -19.97 6.23
N ASN A 259 13.34 -20.73 7.00
CA ASN A 259 13.63 -22.14 7.29
C ASN A 259 12.88 -23.15 6.40
N GLU A 260 11.66 -22.85 5.95
CA GLU A 260 10.88 -23.75 5.07
C GLU A 260 9.92 -22.96 4.17
N LEU A 261 10.02 -23.13 2.84
CA LEU A 261 9.03 -22.61 1.91
C LEU A 261 7.71 -23.35 2.09
N ALA A 262 6.65 -22.64 2.46
CA ALA A 262 5.30 -23.19 2.45
C ALA A 262 4.94 -23.70 1.04
N VAL A 263 4.28 -24.86 0.98
CA VAL A 263 3.95 -25.52 -0.30
C VAL A 263 3.14 -24.58 -1.20
N GLY A 264 3.66 -24.30 -2.38
CA GLY A 264 3.00 -23.46 -3.39
C GLY A 264 3.23 -21.96 -3.25
N VAL A 265 4.08 -21.51 -2.30
CA VAL A 265 4.53 -20.11 -2.23
C VAL A 265 5.69 -19.91 -3.22
N PRO A 266 5.62 -18.90 -4.11
CA PRO A 266 6.71 -18.57 -5.02
C PRO A 266 7.99 -18.17 -4.26
N SER A 267 9.15 -18.39 -4.86
CA SER A 267 10.40 -17.98 -4.22
C SER A 267 10.49 -16.45 -4.15
N GLN A 268 11.30 -15.93 -3.23
CA GLN A 268 11.56 -14.49 -3.12
C GLN A 268 12.11 -13.90 -4.45
N SER A 269 12.89 -14.69 -5.20
CA SER A 269 13.38 -14.34 -6.53
C SER A 269 12.26 -14.16 -7.55
N ASP A 270 11.26 -15.03 -7.50
CA ASP A 270 10.07 -14.93 -8.36
C ASP A 270 9.25 -13.68 -8.05
N VAL A 271 9.12 -13.34 -6.76
CA VAL A 271 8.44 -12.10 -6.33
C VAL A 271 9.20 -10.86 -6.80
N ARG A 272 10.54 -10.83 -6.71
CA ARG A 272 11.36 -9.73 -7.26
C ARG A 272 11.16 -9.56 -8.77
N ARG A 273 11.07 -10.67 -9.51
CA ARG A 273 10.77 -10.65 -10.96
C ARG A 273 9.37 -10.09 -11.26
N ALA A 274 8.37 -10.50 -10.48
CA ALA A 274 7.02 -9.96 -10.59
C ALA A 274 6.98 -8.44 -10.29
N LEU A 275 7.69 -7.99 -9.26
CA LEU A 275 7.82 -6.57 -8.93
C LEU A 275 8.48 -5.77 -10.05
N ALA A 276 9.48 -6.33 -10.75
CA ALA A 276 10.10 -5.69 -11.91
C ALA A 276 9.09 -5.49 -13.08
N GLN A 277 8.23 -6.48 -13.34
CA GLN A 277 7.16 -6.35 -14.35
C GLN A 277 6.12 -5.29 -13.96
N VAL A 278 5.75 -5.23 -12.67
CA VAL A 278 4.84 -4.20 -12.15
C VAL A 278 5.45 -2.80 -12.27
N HIS A 279 6.74 -2.65 -11.98
CA HIS A 279 7.45 -1.37 -12.16
C HIS A 279 7.42 -0.88 -13.60
N GLU A 280 7.67 -1.78 -14.56
CA GLU A 280 7.60 -1.47 -15.99
C GLU A 280 6.18 -1.04 -16.38
N THR A 281 5.16 -1.74 -15.89
CA THR A 281 3.75 -1.38 -16.10
C THR A 281 3.42 0.02 -15.57
N ILE A 282 3.90 0.37 -14.38
CA ILE A 282 3.70 1.71 -13.78
C ILE A 282 4.44 2.79 -14.57
N SER A 283 5.67 2.49 -14.99
CA SER A 283 6.57 3.45 -15.64
C SER A 283 6.13 3.77 -17.07
N MET A 284 5.66 2.76 -17.80
CA MET A 284 5.26 2.89 -19.21
C MET A 284 3.80 3.35 -19.39
N SER A 285 2.99 3.32 -18.33
CA SER A 285 1.60 3.77 -18.40
C SER A 285 1.51 5.28 -18.69
N ILE A 286 0.82 5.61 -19.78
CA ILE A 286 0.49 6.99 -20.18
C ILE A 286 -0.75 7.53 -19.46
N HIS A 287 -1.51 6.67 -18.77
CA HIS A 287 -2.79 7.01 -18.16
C HIS A 287 -2.65 7.62 -16.76
N PHE A 288 -1.49 7.47 -16.12
CA PHE A 288 -1.27 7.99 -14.76
C PHE A 288 -0.77 9.43 -14.78
N THR A 289 -1.38 10.27 -13.94
CA THR A 289 -0.79 11.57 -13.62
C THR A 289 0.54 11.38 -12.88
N ALA A 290 1.39 12.41 -12.88
CA ALA A 290 2.66 12.36 -12.16
C ALA A 290 2.48 12.02 -10.66
N ALA A 291 1.45 12.57 -10.03
CA ALA A 291 1.17 12.32 -8.61
C ALA A 291 0.66 10.90 -8.34
N GLU A 292 -0.22 10.34 -9.17
CA GLU A 292 -0.63 8.93 -9.03
C GLU A 292 0.54 7.98 -9.22
N ARG A 293 1.40 8.23 -10.21
CA ARG A 293 2.60 7.43 -10.45
C ARG A 293 3.49 7.41 -9.21
N LEU A 294 3.72 8.58 -8.60
CA LEU A 294 4.49 8.71 -7.35
C LEU A 294 3.85 7.94 -6.19
N GLU A 295 2.53 8.02 -5.99
CA GLU A 295 1.83 7.29 -4.92
C GLU A 295 1.93 5.77 -5.04
N ILE A 296 1.83 5.25 -6.28
CA ILE A 296 1.97 3.80 -6.54
C ILE A 296 3.43 3.38 -6.37
N LEU A 297 4.38 4.17 -6.90
CA LEU A 297 5.81 3.89 -6.74
C LEU A 297 6.24 3.94 -5.28
N LEU A 298 5.68 4.83 -4.46
CA LEU A 298 5.93 4.85 -3.00
C LEU A 298 5.66 3.49 -2.37
N ARG A 299 4.51 2.88 -2.70
CA ARG A 299 4.18 1.54 -2.21
C ARG A 299 5.11 0.48 -2.82
N TRP A 300 5.37 0.56 -4.13
CA TRP A 300 6.28 -0.37 -4.82
C TRP A 300 7.68 -0.39 -4.18
N HIS A 301 8.28 0.76 -3.90
CA HIS A 301 9.59 0.82 -3.24
C HIS A 301 9.54 0.24 -1.82
N THR A 302 8.44 0.42 -1.10
CA THR A 302 8.25 -0.16 0.23
C THR A 302 8.21 -1.69 0.16
N VAL A 303 7.45 -2.25 -0.79
CA VAL A 303 7.38 -3.69 -1.01
C VAL A 303 8.74 -4.25 -1.46
N CYS A 304 9.47 -3.54 -2.33
CA CYS A 304 10.82 -3.94 -2.73
C CYS A 304 11.81 -3.91 -1.54
N LEU A 305 11.72 -2.92 -0.67
CA LEU A 305 12.54 -2.83 0.55
C LEU A 305 12.29 -4.06 1.43
N ASP A 306 11.04 -4.47 1.61
CA ASP A 306 10.69 -5.67 2.38
C ASP A 306 11.15 -6.99 1.72
N THR A 307 11.46 -7.00 0.41
CA THR A 307 12.16 -8.14 -0.21
C THR A 307 13.65 -8.24 0.17
N MET A 308 14.24 -7.15 0.66
CA MET A 308 15.65 -7.12 1.09
C MET A 308 15.76 -7.41 2.59
N ILE A 309 14.85 -6.85 3.38
CA ILE A 309 14.74 -7.10 4.81
C ILE A 309 13.35 -6.73 5.31
N ASN A 310 12.76 -7.54 6.18
CA ASN A 310 11.50 -7.18 6.84
C ASN A 310 11.72 -5.96 7.75
N SER A 311 11.27 -4.79 7.28
CA SER A 311 11.51 -3.51 7.95
C SER A 311 10.81 -3.41 9.32
N ALA A 312 9.65 -4.05 9.49
CA ALA A 312 8.93 -4.10 10.76
C ALA A 312 9.64 -4.98 11.82
N VAL A 313 10.25 -6.08 11.40
CA VAL A 313 11.10 -6.91 12.27
C VAL A 313 12.40 -6.17 12.61
N LEU A 314 13.02 -5.52 11.62
CA LEU A 314 14.26 -4.77 11.80
C LEU A 314 14.10 -3.58 12.76
N SER A 315 13.03 -2.79 12.63
CA SER A 315 12.75 -1.68 13.54
C SER A 315 12.55 -2.16 14.98
N ARG A 316 11.85 -3.30 15.17
CA ARG A 316 11.73 -3.95 16.48
C ARG A 316 13.07 -4.41 17.03
N HIS A 317 13.94 -4.97 16.19
CA HIS A 317 15.30 -5.34 16.60
C HIS A 317 16.07 -4.14 17.16
N VAL A 318 16.11 -3.04 16.41
CA VAL A 318 16.81 -1.83 16.84
C VAL A 318 16.22 -1.32 18.15
N CYS A 319 14.90 -1.21 18.25
CA CYS A 319 14.26 -0.73 19.47
C CYS A 319 14.57 -1.63 20.68
N LEU A 320 14.49 -2.96 20.53
CA LEU A 320 14.81 -3.90 21.60
C LEU A 320 16.29 -3.82 22.02
N ARG A 321 17.21 -3.78 21.05
CA ARG A 321 18.66 -3.73 21.30
C ARG A 321 19.08 -2.51 22.10
N TYR A 322 18.43 -1.37 21.88
CA TYR A 322 18.74 -0.10 22.53
C TYR A 322 17.72 0.30 23.61
N ASN A 323 16.86 -0.63 24.05
CA ASN A 323 15.83 -0.40 25.08
C ASN A 323 14.87 0.77 24.78
N ILE A 324 14.56 1.00 23.51
CA ILE A 324 13.56 1.97 23.06
C ILE A 324 12.19 1.33 23.13
N ILE A 325 11.29 1.93 23.90
CA ILE A 325 9.88 1.54 23.93
C ILE A 325 9.20 2.11 22.69
N GLN A 326 8.62 1.23 21.86
CA GLN A 326 7.80 1.61 20.72
C GLN A 326 6.39 1.05 20.84
N HIS A 327 5.42 1.76 20.25
CA HIS A 327 4.00 1.39 20.25
C HIS A 327 3.41 1.32 18.84
N ILE A 328 4.27 1.14 17.85
CA ILE A 328 3.94 1.19 16.42
C ILE A 328 3.49 -0.20 15.96
N SER A 329 4.36 -1.20 16.15
CA SER A 329 4.06 -2.58 15.80
C SER A 329 3.72 -3.41 17.04
N GLY A 330 2.60 -4.13 16.98
CA GLY A 330 2.16 -5.08 18.01
C GLY A 330 2.77 -6.47 17.81
N GLY A 331 2.90 -7.23 18.90
CA GLY A 331 3.13 -8.68 18.86
C GLY A 331 4.57 -9.17 19.06
N CYS A 332 4.73 -10.49 19.13
CA CYS A 332 5.90 -11.20 19.65
C CYS A 332 6.88 -11.69 18.56
N GLY A 333 6.79 -11.18 17.32
CA GLY A 333 7.67 -11.65 16.24
C GLY A 333 9.14 -11.54 16.66
N ILE A 334 9.81 -12.69 16.78
CA ILE A 334 11.14 -12.81 17.37
C ILE A 334 12.15 -12.46 16.28
N VAL A 335 12.98 -11.46 16.54
CA VAL A 335 14.17 -11.25 15.71
C VAL A 335 15.12 -12.40 15.98
N ARG A 336 15.74 -12.93 14.93
CA ARG A 336 16.81 -13.92 15.05
C ARG A 336 17.80 -13.48 16.14
N PRO A 337 18.07 -14.32 17.16
CA PRO A 337 18.94 -13.96 18.27
C PRO A 337 20.35 -13.52 17.82
N ASP A 338 20.77 -13.94 16.62
CA ASP A 338 22.10 -13.66 16.05
C ASP A 338 22.10 -12.66 14.87
N PHE A 339 21.10 -11.77 14.75
CA PHE A 339 21.13 -10.75 13.68
C PHE A 339 22.28 -9.75 13.89
N ASP A 340 23.25 -9.75 12.97
CA ASP A 340 24.39 -8.84 12.96
C ASP A 340 24.13 -7.65 12.02
N MET A 341 23.82 -6.49 12.62
CA MET A 341 23.58 -5.24 11.89
C MET A 341 24.77 -4.79 11.05
N VAL A 342 26.01 -5.00 11.52
CA VAL A 342 27.22 -4.56 10.80
C VAL A 342 27.44 -5.44 9.59
N LYS A 343 27.28 -6.76 9.75
CA LYS A 343 27.34 -7.70 8.64
C LYS A 343 26.27 -7.40 7.60
N TRP A 344 25.03 -7.15 8.03
CA TRP A 344 23.94 -6.82 7.11
C TRP A 344 24.17 -5.49 6.40
N ALA A 345 24.61 -4.44 7.09
CA ALA A 345 24.88 -3.12 6.49
C ALA A 345 25.92 -3.16 5.35
N ASN A 346 26.83 -4.15 5.38
CA ASN A 346 27.83 -4.37 4.33
C ASN A 346 27.37 -5.30 3.19
N SER A 347 26.14 -5.81 3.23
CA SER A 347 25.57 -6.71 2.21
C SER A 347 25.06 -5.98 0.96
N GLU A 348 24.81 -6.73 -0.11
CA GLU A 348 24.11 -6.23 -1.30
C GLU A 348 22.69 -5.76 -0.96
N ASP A 349 21.98 -6.51 -0.11
CA ASP A 349 20.60 -6.19 0.31
C ASP A 349 20.51 -4.86 1.04
N ALA A 350 21.48 -4.52 1.89
CA ALA A 350 21.54 -3.21 2.54
C ALA A 350 21.76 -2.07 1.52
N ARG A 351 22.59 -2.30 0.49
CA ARG A 351 22.80 -1.33 -0.59
C ARG A 351 21.55 -1.17 -1.45
N ARG A 352 20.81 -2.24 -1.73
CA ARG A 352 19.51 -2.15 -2.40
C ARG A 352 18.49 -1.41 -1.54
N ALA A 353 18.40 -1.78 -0.26
CA ALA A 353 17.47 -1.18 0.69
C ALA A 353 17.66 0.34 0.81
N VAL A 354 18.91 0.84 0.81
CA VAL A 354 19.15 2.29 0.87
C VAL A 354 18.72 3.02 -0.41
N LEU A 355 18.82 2.41 -1.60
CA LEU A 355 18.28 2.99 -2.84
C LEU A 355 16.76 3.16 -2.73
N HIS A 356 16.05 2.14 -2.26
CA HIS A 356 14.60 2.20 -2.06
C HIS A 356 14.21 3.18 -0.94
N ALA A 357 14.97 3.24 0.16
CA ALA A 357 14.73 4.19 1.26
C ALA A 357 14.85 5.65 0.80
N VAL A 358 15.88 5.97 0.00
CA VAL A 358 16.06 7.31 -0.60
C VAL A 358 14.92 7.64 -1.55
N ALA A 359 14.52 6.71 -2.42
CA ALA A 359 13.39 6.95 -3.32
C ALA A 359 12.07 7.19 -2.55
N ILE A 360 11.84 6.47 -1.45
CA ILE A 360 10.67 6.69 -0.58
C ILE A 360 10.66 8.13 -0.04
N GLN A 361 11.79 8.61 0.50
CA GLN A 361 11.88 9.98 0.99
C GLN A 361 11.68 11.01 -0.13
N ASP A 362 12.41 10.86 -1.24
CA ASP A 362 12.36 11.77 -2.38
C ASP A 362 10.93 11.85 -2.96
N ILE A 363 10.20 10.73 -3.02
CA ILE A 363 8.80 10.70 -3.49
C ILE A 363 7.89 11.49 -2.55
N VAL A 364 8.03 11.30 -1.23
CA VAL A 364 7.20 12.02 -0.24
C VAL A 364 7.46 13.52 -0.31
N GLU A 365 8.72 13.94 -0.49
CA GLU A 365 9.08 15.35 -0.63
C GLU A 365 8.56 15.99 -1.93
N GLN A 366 8.37 15.20 -2.99
CA GLN A 366 7.83 15.64 -4.27
C GLN A 366 6.30 15.65 -4.35
N LEU A 367 5.60 14.88 -3.50
CA LEU A 367 4.16 14.76 -3.57
C LEU A 367 3.46 16.10 -3.25
N PRO A 368 2.44 16.51 -4.02
CA PRO A 368 1.68 17.71 -3.72
C PRO A 368 1.06 17.62 -2.32
N ARG A 369 1.03 18.74 -1.59
CA ARG A 369 0.49 18.81 -0.21
C ARG A 369 -0.92 18.21 -0.05
N GLY A 370 -1.75 18.25 -1.09
CA GLY A 370 -3.10 17.68 -1.09
C GLY A 370 -3.18 16.17 -1.37
N ARG A 371 -2.06 15.51 -1.63
CA ARG A 371 -1.91 14.07 -1.91
C ARG A 371 -0.85 13.40 -1.00
N ALA A 372 -0.07 14.19 -0.27
CA ALA A 372 0.96 13.74 0.68
C ALA A 372 0.38 13.15 2.00
N HIS A 373 -0.68 12.34 1.90
CA HIS A 373 -1.35 11.72 3.05
C HIS A 373 -1.98 10.36 2.70
N VAL A 374 -1.54 9.68 1.64
CA VAL A 374 -2.00 8.31 1.36
C VAL A 374 -1.76 7.38 2.56
N VAL A 375 -2.66 6.41 2.76
CA VAL A 375 -2.75 5.61 4.00
C VAL A 375 -1.49 4.80 4.33
N HIS A 376 -0.71 4.41 3.32
CA HIS A 376 0.55 3.67 3.48
C HIS A 376 1.79 4.58 3.69
N MET A 377 1.66 5.89 3.53
CA MET A 377 2.80 6.80 3.62
C MET A 377 3.55 6.75 4.97
N PRO A 378 2.86 6.70 6.14
CA PRO A 378 3.56 6.62 7.43
C PRO A 378 4.44 5.37 7.54
N SER A 379 3.93 4.20 7.14
CA SER A 379 4.70 2.94 7.20
C SER A 379 5.86 2.93 6.20
N SER A 380 5.65 3.44 4.98
CA SER A 380 6.72 3.60 3.98
C SER A 380 7.88 4.44 4.50
N LEU A 381 7.61 5.63 5.05
CA LEU A 381 8.65 6.49 5.61
C LEU A 381 9.34 5.86 6.82
N PHE A 382 8.59 5.15 7.66
CA PHE A 382 9.15 4.52 8.84
C PHE A 382 10.08 3.36 8.47
N ALA A 383 9.73 2.59 7.44
CA ALA A 383 10.61 1.58 6.86
C ALA A 383 11.91 2.21 6.32
N ALA A 384 11.82 3.31 5.58
CA ALA A 384 13.00 4.02 5.09
C ALA A 384 13.88 4.58 6.22
N ALA A 385 13.29 5.19 7.26
CA ALA A 385 14.00 5.65 8.44
C ALA A 385 14.71 4.50 9.18
N THR A 386 14.07 3.32 9.23
CA THR A 386 14.66 2.10 9.81
C THR A 386 15.95 1.71 9.08
N ILE A 387 15.99 1.82 7.75
CA ILE A 387 17.21 1.54 6.99
C ILE A 387 18.31 2.55 7.35
N TYR A 388 18.00 3.85 7.40
CA TYR A 388 18.99 4.87 7.71
C TYR A 388 19.57 4.73 9.11
N VAL A 389 18.76 4.45 10.13
CA VAL A 389 19.28 4.24 11.49
C VAL A 389 20.17 3.01 11.55
N VAL A 390 19.79 1.89 10.92
CA VAL A 390 20.61 0.67 10.96
C VAL A 390 21.96 0.88 10.31
N LEU A 391 22.00 1.54 9.15
CA LEU A 391 23.26 1.87 8.47
C LEU A 391 24.11 2.85 9.30
N SER A 392 23.48 3.86 9.92
CA SER A 392 24.17 4.83 10.79
C SER A 392 24.78 4.14 12.01
N LEU A 393 24.02 3.27 12.69
CA LEU A 393 24.49 2.48 13.84
C LEU A 393 25.57 1.45 13.46
N ALA A 394 25.60 1.02 12.20
CA ALA A 394 26.67 0.19 11.65
C ALA A 394 27.95 0.99 11.27
N GLY A 395 27.97 2.30 11.51
CA GLY A 395 29.11 3.17 11.28
C GLY A 395 29.13 3.87 9.91
N MET A 396 28.06 3.78 9.12
CA MET A 396 27.97 4.47 7.82
C MET A 396 27.41 5.87 8.00
N ALA A 397 28.25 6.91 7.89
CA ALA A 397 27.78 8.30 7.98
C ALA A 397 27.18 8.81 6.66
N THR A 398 27.72 8.37 5.53
CA THR A 398 27.35 8.86 4.19
C THR A 398 27.24 7.72 3.19
N VAL A 399 26.34 7.86 2.23
CA VAL A 399 26.19 6.94 1.09
C VAL A 399 26.33 7.71 -0.21
N ASN A 400 27.15 7.19 -1.12
CA ASN A 400 27.35 7.74 -2.45
C ASN A 400 26.41 7.03 -3.42
N LEU A 401 25.39 7.72 -3.91
CA LEU A 401 24.39 7.11 -4.77
C LEU A 401 24.79 7.18 -6.26
N PRO A 402 24.37 6.20 -7.09
CA PRO A 402 24.40 6.31 -8.53
C PRO A 402 23.68 7.58 -9.02
N ARG A 403 24.11 8.15 -10.15
CA ARG A 403 23.42 9.33 -10.71
C ARG A 403 22.06 8.98 -11.27
N ASN A 404 22.00 7.86 -11.98
CA ASN A 404 20.80 7.32 -12.57
C ASN A 404 20.58 5.91 -12.00
N ILE A 405 19.47 5.73 -11.31
CA ILE A 405 19.11 4.43 -10.73
C ILE A 405 18.34 3.63 -11.78
N VAL A 406 18.90 2.49 -12.18
CA VAL A 406 18.22 1.50 -13.00
C VAL A 406 17.52 0.53 -12.06
N TRP A 407 16.22 0.73 -11.83
CA TRP A 407 15.46 -0.01 -10.81
C TRP A 407 15.44 -1.52 -11.00
N GLN A 408 15.56 -2.01 -12.24
CA GLN A 408 15.73 -3.45 -12.50
C GLN A 408 17.04 -3.98 -11.90
N ASP A 409 18.15 -3.25 -12.02
CA ASP A 409 19.45 -3.62 -11.43
C ASP A 409 19.49 -3.46 -9.91
N ALA A 410 18.68 -2.54 -9.37
CA ALA A 410 18.52 -2.36 -7.92
C ALA A 410 17.70 -3.49 -7.28
N LEU A 411 16.81 -4.13 -8.04
CA LEU A 411 15.88 -5.15 -7.53
C LEU A 411 16.36 -6.59 -7.83
N LEU A 412 16.91 -6.84 -9.01
CA LEU A 412 17.23 -8.18 -9.50
C LEU A 412 18.72 -8.52 -9.30
N SER A 413 18.97 -9.71 -8.79
CA SER A 413 20.30 -10.35 -8.76
C SER A 413 20.55 -11.19 -10.01
N ARG A 414 21.82 -11.53 -10.27
CA ARG A 414 22.18 -12.51 -11.32
C ARG A 414 21.44 -13.84 -11.16
N SER A 415 21.23 -14.29 -9.93
CA SER A 415 20.44 -15.48 -9.60
C SER A 415 18.99 -15.38 -10.06
N ASP A 416 18.40 -14.18 -10.05
CA ASP A 416 16.98 -13.99 -10.40
C ASP A 416 16.73 -14.08 -11.91
N LEU A 417 17.77 -13.80 -12.70
CA LEU A 417 17.72 -13.84 -14.15
C LEU A 417 17.91 -15.27 -14.70
N ASN A 418 18.16 -16.27 -13.85
CA ASN A 418 18.51 -17.64 -14.25
C ASN A 418 19.66 -17.71 -15.26
N LEU A 419 20.53 -16.71 -15.28
CA LEU A 419 21.73 -16.70 -16.11
C LEU A 419 22.75 -17.64 -15.46
N GLY A 420 23.08 -18.73 -16.16
CA GLY A 420 24.08 -19.69 -15.71
C GLY A 420 25.44 -19.02 -15.43
N HIS A 421 26.26 -19.68 -14.63
CA HIS A 421 27.58 -19.19 -14.20
C HIS A 421 28.58 -18.97 -15.35
N GLU A 422 28.22 -19.32 -16.60
CA GLU A 422 29.12 -19.41 -17.75
C GLU A 422 29.13 -18.20 -18.69
N ASP A 423 28.23 -17.22 -18.56
CA ASP A 423 28.32 -15.99 -19.36
C ASP A 423 29.32 -14.99 -18.74
N ILE A 424 30.60 -15.32 -18.92
CA ILE A 424 31.75 -14.45 -18.66
C ILE A 424 31.86 -13.44 -19.82
N ARG A 425 30.89 -12.55 -19.92
CA ARG A 425 31.11 -11.24 -20.55
C ARG A 425 30.69 -10.17 -19.56
N PRO A 426 31.59 -9.25 -19.19
CA PRO A 426 31.19 -8.07 -18.45
C PRO A 426 30.34 -7.24 -19.42
N LEU A 427 29.01 -7.38 -19.36
CA LEU A 427 28.16 -6.29 -19.81
C LEU A 427 28.64 -5.07 -19.02
N SER A 428 29.04 -4.02 -19.72
CA SER A 428 29.39 -2.73 -19.14
C SER A 428 28.28 -2.37 -18.15
N GLY A 429 28.52 -2.59 -16.85
CA GLY A 429 27.46 -2.60 -15.85
C GLY A 429 26.94 -1.20 -15.63
N SER A 430 25.64 -1.03 -15.39
CA SER A 430 25.11 0.25 -14.97
C SER A 430 25.78 0.71 -13.67
N GLU A 431 25.79 2.03 -13.41
CA GLU A 431 26.27 2.57 -12.13
C GLU A 431 25.54 1.94 -10.92
N THR A 432 24.26 1.60 -11.11
CA THR A 432 23.43 0.94 -10.09
C THR A 432 23.96 -0.46 -9.77
N LYS A 433 24.23 -1.26 -10.79
CA LYS A 433 24.78 -2.61 -10.62
C LYS A 433 26.15 -2.57 -9.95
N CYS A 434 27.01 -1.65 -10.37
CA CYS A 434 28.33 -1.46 -9.74
C CYS A 434 28.20 -1.08 -8.26
N PHE A 435 27.26 -0.19 -7.91
CA PHE A 435 27.00 0.19 -6.53
C PHE A 435 26.53 -1.00 -5.68
N VAL A 436 25.60 -1.81 -6.22
CA VAL A 436 25.07 -2.99 -5.51
C VAL A 436 26.13 -4.07 -5.33
N GLU A 437 26.89 -4.45 -6.36
CA GLU A 437 27.81 -5.59 -6.33
C GLU A 437 29.16 -5.26 -5.65
N ASN A 438 29.75 -4.09 -5.92
CA ASN A 438 31.15 -3.82 -5.52
C ASN A 438 31.32 -3.21 -4.13
N GLY A 439 30.25 -2.69 -3.52
CA GLY A 439 30.28 -2.05 -2.19
C GLY A 439 31.25 -0.85 -2.09
N ASN A 440 31.33 -0.25 -0.90
CA ASN A 440 32.34 0.78 -0.57
C ASN A 440 33.74 0.16 -0.32
N GLY A 441 34.08 -0.93 -1.01
CA GLY A 441 35.41 -1.51 -0.93
C GLY A 441 36.45 -0.50 -1.40
N ALA A 442 37.48 -0.25 -0.59
CA ALA A 442 38.58 0.69 -0.81
C ALA A 442 39.50 0.35 -2.02
N SER A 443 38.96 -0.30 -3.05
CA SER A 443 39.62 -0.60 -4.31
C SER A 443 38.85 0.08 -5.46
N SER A 444 39.14 1.37 -5.62
CA SER A 444 39.52 1.98 -6.90
C SER A 444 38.64 1.66 -8.12
N LEU A 445 37.45 2.25 -8.15
CA LEU A 445 37.02 3.05 -9.30
C LEU A 445 36.21 4.22 -8.73
N PRO A 446 36.62 5.48 -8.95
CA PRO A 446 35.81 6.60 -8.51
C PRO A 446 34.45 6.50 -9.19
N LEU A 447 33.37 6.39 -8.40
CA LEU A 447 32.03 6.69 -8.89
C LEU A 447 32.15 8.03 -9.64
N PRO A 448 31.71 8.10 -10.91
CA PRO A 448 32.00 9.26 -11.75
C PRO A 448 31.51 10.54 -11.06
N ILE A 449 32.38 11.55 -10.98
CA ILE A 449 32.21 12.87 -10.33
C ILE A 449 30.80 13.46 -10.56
N GLY A 450 29.84 13.24 -9.65
CA GLY A 450 28.47 13.77 -9.79
C GLY A 450 27.32 12.91 -9.22
N GLY A 451 27.59 11.77 -8.58
CA GLY A 451 26.57 11.06 -7.76
C GLY A 451 26.16 11.89 -6.53
N ALA A 452 24.91 11.77 -6.09
CA ALA A 452 24.44 12.45 -4.90
C ALA A 452 25.00 11.78 -3.64
N VAL A 453 25.68 12.55 -2.79
CA VAL A 453 26.11 12.09 -1.47
C VAL A 453 24.99 12.39 -0.48
N ARG A 454 24.47 11.36 0.19
CA ARG A 454 23.46 11.49 1.26
C ARG A 454 24.14 11.31 2.61
N ASN A 455 23.90 12.23 3.54
CA ASN A 455 24.32 12.08 4.93
C ASN A 455 23.16 11.47 5.72
N LEU A 456 23.34 10.25 6.22
CA LEU A 456 22.22 9.47 6.77
C LEU A 456 21.59 10.10 8.01
N LEU A 457 22.41 10.73 8.86
CA LEU A 457 21.92 11.46 10.02
C LEU A 457 21.12 12.71 9.62
N TYR A 458 21.57 13.44 8.60
CA TYR A 458 20.82 14.56 8.03
C TYR A 458 19.49 14.09 7.45
N GLU A 459 19.47 12.99 6.70
CA GLU A 459 18.24 12.44 6.13
C GLU A 459 17.26 11.97 7.23
N LEU A 460 17.75 11.32 8.31
CA LEU A 460 16.92 11.00 9.48
C LEU A 460 16.30 12.25 10.12
N ASN A 461 17.08 13.33 10.26
CA ASN A 461 16.58 14.61 10.74
C ASN A 461 15.55 15.25 9.79
N SER A 462 15.70 15.05 8.47
CA SER A 462 14.70 15.47 7.47
C SER A 462 13.41 14.67 7.63
N MET A 463 13.51 13.34 7.72
CA MET A 463 12.37 12.44 7.94
C MET A 463 11.59 12.79 9.21
N GLN A 464 12.27 13.12 10.31
CA GLN A 464 11.59 13.57 11.54
C GLN A 464 10.66 14.78 11.27
N LYS A 465 11.07 15.72 10.41
CA LYS A 465 10.23 16.87 10.02
C LYS A 465 9.05 16.44 9.15
N LEU A 466 9.24 15.46 8.27
CA LEU A 466 8.14 14.89 7.47
C LEU A 466 7.10 14.22 8.38
N PHE A 467 7.52 13.49 9.41
CA PHE A 467 6.60 12.90 10.40
C PHE A 467 5.82 13.95 11.19
N ARG A 468 6.42 15.09 11.54
CA ARG A 468 5.68 16.23 12.14
C ARG A 468 4.58 16.77 11.24
N CYS A 469 4.80 16.77 9.93
CA CYS A 469 3.76 17.15 8.98
C CYS A 469 2.66 16.08 8.96
N LEU A 470 3.03 14.81 8.84
CA LEU A 470 2.09 13.69 8.77
C LEU A 470 1.28 13.47 10.03
N SER A 471 1.82 13.77 11.21
CA SER A 471 1.12 13.62 12.49
C SER A 471 -0.10 14.53 12.61
N SER A 472 -0.17 15.58 11.79
CA SER A 472 -1.38 16.40 11.68
C SER A 472 -2.56 15.68 11.01
N GLN A 473 -2.30 14.64 10.19
CA GLN A 473 -3.33 13.82 9.55
C GLN A 473 -3.44 12.43 10.19
N TRP A 474 -2.32 11.72 10.33
CA TRP A 474 -2.26 10.34 10.78
C TRP A 474 -1.64 10.26 12.16
N GLY A 475 -2.46 9.97 13.16
CA GLY A 475 -2.04 9.97 14.56
C GLY A 475 -0.92 8.98 14.90
N ILE A 476 -0.81 7.85 14.18
CA ILE A 476 0.29 6.89 14.34
C ILE A 476 1.68 7.51 14.07
N ALA A 477 1.73 8.55 13.22
CA ALA A 477 2.98 9.24 12.90
C ALA A 477 3.61 9.93 14.12
N HIS A 478 2.84 10.21 15.18
CA HIS A 478 3.41 10.68 16.46
C HIS A 478 4.30 9.62 17.11
N ASP A 479 3.80 8.39 17.28
CA ASP A 479 4.59 7.32 17.89
C ASP A 479 5.82 6.98 17.00
N MET A 480 5.69 7.10 15.68
CA MET A 480 6.82 6.95 14.72
C MET A 480 7.87 8.07 14.87
N GLU A 481 7.44 9.33 15.00
CA GLU A 481 8.34 10.47 15.24
C GLU A 481 9.13 10.28 16.55
N ASP A 482 8.45 9.87 17.62
CA ASP A 482 9.06 9.66 18.94
C ASP A 482 10.15 8.59 18.92
N VAL A 483 9.96 7.53 18.13
CA VAL A 483 10.98 6.49 17.92
C VAL A 483 12.15 7.04 17.10
N ILE A 484 11.88 7.77 16.02
CA ILE A 484 12.93 8.37 15.18
C ILE A 484 13.75 9.39 15.98
N ALA A 485 13.12 10.16 16.86
CA ALA A 485 13.82 11.10 17.75
C ALA A 485 14.86 10.39 18.63
N GLN A 486 14.50 9.23 19.19
CA GLN A 486 15.41 8.40 19.98
C GLN A 486 16.51 7.78 19.11
N TRP A 487 16.19 7.32 17.90
CA TRP A 487 17.17 6.82 16.95
C TRP A 487 18.22 7.87 16.56
N ILE A 488 17.81 9.12 16.34
CA ILE A 488 18.72 10.22 16.04
C ILE A 488 19.70 10.43 17.21
N GLN A 489 19.24 10.35 18.45
CA GLN A 489 20.10 10.48 19.64
C GLN A 489 21.15 9.38 19.74
N LEU A 490 20.86 8.17 19.25
CA LEU A 490 21.82 7.05 19.23
C LEU A 490 22.89 7.18 18.14
N CYS A 491 22.63 7.99 17.10
CA CYS A 491 23.51 8.18 15.95
C CYS A 491 24.44 9.40 16.11
N HIS A 492 24.26 10.19 17.17
CA HIS A 492 25.16 11.25 17.62
C HIS A 492 26.20 10.69 18.60
#